data_AF-D3UJ09-F1
#
_entry.id   AF-D3UJ09-F1
#
_cell.length_a   1.000
_cell.length_b   1.000
_cell.length_c   1.000
_cell.angle_alpha   90.00
_cell.angle_beta   90.00
_cell.angle_gamma   90.00
#
_symmetry.space_group_name_H-M   'P 1'
#
loop_
_entity.id
_entity.type
_entity.pdbx_description
1 polymer ?
#
loop_
_entity_poly.entity_id
_entity_poly.type
_entity_poly.pdbx_seq_one_letter_code
_entity_poly.pdbx_strand_id
1 'polypeptide(L)'
;MRPRIQSSPSPIPVLSGKKEWAFFIFFSFLIFSYNLFGIYQDYQGYSKSEPQALQATIKLQYRKQKGGKSYFVLKLEDRNAHIFYTTSRQDLKDLIYRDVRVFGKMAECSFWEFLKSCYFHTYQLSLLPKESYKKPLRDFIDKQHGDANSALLYKALFFGDRVNPAWRNIANVTGISHLIAISGFHLGLLSSILFFLLFLPYRFLQKRFFPYRNLYYDLGCLVLLGMFGYLVLLEFQPAFFRAFLMAALAYLFYLGGVALFSFSMLFVVVLLSLAFFPSFAWNVGFVLSVFGVFYIFLFVRHVPKKRILLYFFGFNLCMFLLMGIVVHFYFPYFSPYQFLAISISMIFPLYFPLVIALHLLGLGDALDPFYLWVLGAKIPFIEFYTPWPLFLGYVLASFGAIFSRKIFFVLLLFGIGFYGFLLLRFCKILGIGV
;
A
#
# COMPACT_ATOMS: atom_id res chain seq x y z
N MET A 1 -24.94 -33.55 1.63
CA MET A 1 -23.49 -33.84 1.52
C MET A 1 -22.78 -32.61 0.97
N ARG A 2 -22.02 -31.88 1.80
CA ARG A 2 -21.15 -30.81 1.31
C ARG A 2 -19.98 -31.47 0.56
N PRO A 3 -19.64 -31.07 -0.67
CA PRO A 3 -18.46 -31.59 -1.32
C PRO A 3 -17.25 -31.21 -0.47
N ARG A 4 -16.56 -32.22 0.07
CA ARG A 4 -15.19 -32.06 0.58
C ARG A 4 -14.39 -31.51 -0.59
N ILE A 5 -13.95 -30.26 -0.47
CA ILE A 5 -12.88 -29.72 -1.29
C ILE A 5 -11.70 -30.64 -1.03
N GLN A 6 -11.42 -31.58 -1.93
CA GLN A 6 -10.17 -32.33 -1.94
C GLN A 6 -9.09 -31.32 -2.29
N SER A 7 -8.59 -30.60 -1.28
CA SER A 7 -7.23 -30.08 -1.32
C SER A 7 -6.31 -31.27 -1.54
N SER A 8 -5.40 -31.14 -2.50
CA SER A 8 -4.37 -32.12 -2.83
C SER A 8 -3.79 -32.83 -1.59
N PRO A 9 -3.52 -34.14 -1.67
CA PRO A 9 -2.92 -34.88 -0.57
C PRO A 9 -1.49 -34.35 -0.37
N SER A 10 -1.25 -33.74 0.79
CA SER A 10 -0.02 -33.06 1.22
C SER A 10 0.34 -31.79 0.43
N PRO A 11 0.37 -30.60 1.08
CA PRO A 11 0.83 -29.39 0.41
C PRO A 11 2.30 -29.52 0.05
N ILE A 12 2.62 -29.40 -1.23
CA ILE A 12 4.01 -29.42 -1.70
C ILE A 12 4.70 -28.16 -1.14
N PRO A 13 5.82 -28.29 -0.39
CA PRO A 13 6.58 -27.14 0.04
C PRO A 13 7.18 -26.44 -1.19
N VAL A 14 7.26 -25.10 -1.16
CA VAL A 14 7.77 -24.29 -2.29
C VAL A 14 9.17 -24.73 -2.71
N LEU A 15 10.04 -24.96 -1.71
CA LEU A 15 11.42 -25.43 -1.85
C LEU A 15 11.68 -26.35 -0.66
N SER A 16 12.07 -27.59 -0.94
CA SER A 16 12.23 -28.66 0.06
C SER A 16 13.69 -28.89 0.43
N GLY A 17 14.59 -28.80 -0.55
CA GLY A 17 16.00 -29.11 -0.40
C GLY A 17 16.88 -27.89 -0.10
N LYS A 18 17.92 -28.06 0.73
CA LYS A 18 18.96 -27.03 0.95
C LYS A 18 19.62 -26.59 -0.37
N LYS A 19 19.81 -27.53 -1.30
CA LYS A 19 20.34 -27.26 -2.65
C LYS A 19 19.39 -26.38 -3.46
N GLU A 20 18.09 -26.68 -3.45
CA GLU A 20 17.06 -25.90 -4.14
C GLU A 20 17.01 -24.47 -3.61
N TRP A 21 17.09 -24.30 -2.28
CA TRP A 21 17.21 -22.99 -1.65
C TRP A 21 18.47 -22.24 -2.08
N ALA A 22 19.63 -22.90 -2.13
CA ALA A 22 20.87 -22.28 -2.58
C ALA A 22 20.79 -21.84 -4.05
N PHE A 23 20.26 -22.68 -4.94
CA PHE A 23 20.05 -22.34 -6.35
C PHE A 23 19.07 -21.17 -6.52
N PHE A 24 17.95 -21.21 -5.79
CA PHE A 24 16.95 -20.14 -5.84
C PHE A 24 17.51 -18.80 -5.38
N ILE A 25 18.26 -18.78 -4.26
CA ILE A 25 18.90 -17.57 -3.75
C ILE A 25 19.95 -17.07 -4.74
N PHE A 26 20.77 -17.96 -5.30
CA PHE A 26 21.79 -17.62 -6.28
C PHE A 26 21.17 -17.00 -7.55
N PHE A 27 20.12 -17.62 -8.10
CA PHE A 27 19.45 -17.11 -9.29
C PHE A 27 18.73 -15.78 -9.02
N SER A 28 18.08 -15.65 -7.86
CA SER A 28 17.48 -14.39 -7.41
C SER A 28 18.53 -13.29 -7.26
N PHE A 29 19.71 -13.62 -6.75
CA PHE A 29 20.83 -12.69 -6.66
C PHE A 29 21.35 -12.26 -8.03
N LEU A 30 21.46 -13.17 -9.01
CA LEU A 30 21.84 -12.80 -10.38
C LEU A 30 20.83 -11.84 -11.02
N ILE A 31 19.52 -12.12 -10.89
CA ILE A 31 18.47 -11.22 -11.38
C ILE A 31 18.57 -9.86 -10.67
N PHE A 32 18.74 -9.86 -9.35
CA PHE A 32 18.92 -8.64 -8.56
C PHE A 32 20.11 -7.82 -9.06
N SER A 33 21.27 -8.44 -9.25
CA SER A 33 22.49 -7.79 -9.74
C SER A 33 22.30 -7.23 -11.15
N TYR A 34 21.62 -7.96 -12.04
CA TYR A 34 21.33 -7.48 -13.39
C TYR A 34 20.41 -6.25 -13.38
N ASN A 35 19.32 -6.29 -12.62
CA ASN A 35 18.41 -5.15 -12.51
C ASN A 35 19.09 -3.94 -11.82
N LEU A 36 19.88 -4.19 -10.78
CA LEU A 36 20.63 -3.12 -10.11
C LEU A 36 21.66 -2.48 -11.05
N PHE A 37 22.29 -3.28 -11.90
CA PHE A 37 23.20 -2.79 -12.94
C PHE A 37 22.47 -1.90 -13.96
N GLY A 38 21.27 -2.28 -14.40
CA GLY A 38 20.44 -1.41 -15.26
C GLY A 38 20.13 -0.05 -14.61
N ILE A 39 19.77 -0.05 -13.32
CA ILE A 39 19.55 1.20 -12.56
C ILE A 39 20.84 2.02 -12.44
N TYR A 40 21.98 1.36 -12.31
CA TYR A 40 23.28 2.02 -12.25
C TYR A 40 23.67 2.65 -13.60
N GLN A 41 23.34 2.01 -14.72
CA GLN A 41 23.51 2.60 -16.05
C GLN A 41 22.65 3.86 -16.23
N ASP A 42 21.38 3.81 -15.79
CA ASP A 42 20.50 4.98 -15.78
C ASP A 42 21.09 6.12 -14.93
N TYR A 43 21.59 5.80 -13.74
CA TYR A 43 22.26 6.76 -12.86
C TYR A 43 23.48 7.41 -13.55
N GLN A 44 24.33 6.64 -14.23
CA GLN A 44 25.44 7.19 -14.99
C GLN A 44 24.97 8.09 -16.13
N GLY A 45 23.85 7.76 -16.78
CA GLY A 45 23.21 8.60 -17.79
C GLY A 45 22.83 10.00 -17.24
N TYR A 46 22.21 10.03 -16.07
CA TYR A 46 21.76 11.25 -15.39
C TYR A 46 22.88 12.04 -14.69
N SER A 47 23.95 11.37 -14.26
CA SER A 47 25.09 11.97 -13.56
C SER A 47 26.04 12.74 -14.50
N LYS A 48 25.79 12.71 -15.82
CA LYS A 48 26.56 13.49 -16.79
C LYS A 48 26.48 14.99 -16.50
N SER A 49 27.56 15.71 -16.81
CA SER A 49 27.68 17.14 -16.54
C SER A 49 26.74 18.00 -17.40
N GLU A 50 26.30 17.47 -18.54
CA GLU A 50 25.47 18.15 -19.54
C GLU A 50 23.98 18.19 -19.15
N PRO A 51 23.27 19.31 -19.41
CA PRO A 51 21.83 19.37 -19.21
C PRO A 51 21.09 18.42 -20.14
N GLN A 52 20.09 17.71 -19.60
CA GLN A 52 19.29 16.73 -20.33
C GLN A 52 17.80 17.04 -20.21
N ALA A 53 17.04 16.60 -21.22
CA ALA A 53 15.58 16.64 -21.21
C ALA A 53 15.03 15.37 -20.57
N LEU A 54 14.40 15.51 -19.41
CA LEU A 54 13.68 14.47 -18.69
C LEU A 54 12.19 14.55 -19.01
N GLN A 55 11.58 13.42 -19.39
CA GLN A 55 10.11 13.33 -19.49
C GLN A 55 9.58 12.66 -18.24
N ALA A 56 8.88 13.40 -17.41
CA ALA A 56 8.39 12.90 -16.14
C ALA A 56 6.94 13.27 -15.90
N THR A 57 6.24 12.47 -15.11
CA THR A 57 4.90 12.80 -14.61
C THR A 57 5.04 13.50 -13.26
N ILE A 58 4.34 14.61 -13.06
CA ILE A 58 4.30 15.28 -11.75
C ILE A 58 3.46 14.43 -10.81
N LYS A 59 4.13 13.74 -9.88
CA LYS A 59 3.46 13.04 -8.80
C LYS A 59 3.06 14.00 -7.70
N LEU A 60 3.96 14.83 -7.13
CA LEU A 60 3.63 15.82 -6.07
C LEU A 60 3.79 17.25 -6.55
N GLN A 61 2.92 18.13 -6.06
CA GLN A 61 3.09 19.58 -6.07
C GLN A 61 2.61 20.12 -4.72
N TYR A 62 3.47 20.85 -4.01
CA TYR A 62 3.09 21.55 -2.79
C TYR A 62 3.88 22.85 -2.63
N ARG A 63 3.27 23.84 -1.98
CA ARG A 63 3.90 25.14 -1.74
C ARG A 63 4.65 25.10 -0.42
N LYS A 64 5.87 25.63 -0.41
CA LYS A 64 6.69 25.82 0.79
C LYS A 64 7.14 27.28 0.88
N GLN A 65 7.21 27.81 2.09
CA GLN A 65 7.72 29.16 2.36
C GLN A 65 9.04 29.06 3.12
N LYS A 66 10.05 29.82 2.68
CA LYS A 66 11.33 29.97 3.40
C LYS A 66 11.82 31.41 3.22
N GLY A 67 12.02 32.13 4.32
CA GLY A 67 12.51 33.52 4.30
C GLY A 67 11.60 34.49 3.53
N GLY A 68 10.29 34.43 3.74
CA GLY A 68 9.30 35.31 3.09
C GLY A 68 9.01 35.03 1.61
N LYS A 69 9.77 34.13 0.95
CA LYS A 69 9.55 33.72 -0.45
C LYS A 69 8.84 32.37 -0.51
N SER A 70 7.78 32.29 -1.29
CA SER A 70 7.06 31.05 -1.56
C SER A 70 7.55 30.39 -2.83
N TYR A 71 7.75 29.08 -2.80
CA TYR A 71 8.10 28.27 -3.97
C TYR A 71 7.30 26.98 -3.98
N PHE A 72 7.09 26.42 -5.17
CA PHE A 72 6.52 25.09 -5.35
C PHE A 72 7.62 24.04 -5.34
N VAL A 73 7.36 22.94 -4.65
CA VAL A 73 8.16 21.71 -4.73
C VAL A 73 7.39 20.70 -5.55
N LEU A 74 8.03 20.19 -6.60
CA LEU A 74 7.49 19.17 -7.48
C LEU A 74 8.22 17.86 -7.26
N LYS A 75 7.48 16.75 -7.14
CA LYS A 75 8.04 15.39 -7.24
C LYS A 75 7.72 14.85 -8.62
N LEU A 76 8.76 14.57 -9.37
CA LEU A 76 8.73 14.04 -10.72
C LEU A 76 9.02 12.54 -10.68
N GLU A 77 8.31 11.78 -11.50
CA GLU A 77 8.59 10.36 -11.74
C GLU A 77 8.85 10.16 -13.23
N ASP A 78 10.03 9.68 -13.56
CA ASP A 78 10.42 9.36 -14.93
C ASP A 78 9.77 8.05 -15.41
N ARG A 79 9.84 7.78 -16.71
CA ARG A 79 9.35 6.55 -17.36
C ARG A 79 9.96 5.28 -16.77
N ASN A 80 11.21 5.34 -16.31
CA ASN A 80 11.89 4.22 -15.65
C ASN A 80 11.57 4.13 -14.13
N ALA A 81 10.52 4.84 -13.66
CA ALA A 81 10.09 4.91 -12.26
C ALA A 81 11.12 5.52 -11.29
N HIS A 82 12.09 6.29 -11.80
CA HIS A 82 13.03 7.06 -10.99
C HIS A 82 12.37 8.32 -10.44
N ILE A 83 12.69 8.66 -9.19
CA ILE A 83 12.06 9.78 -8.47
C ILE A 83 13.02 10.97 -8.42
N PHE A 84 12.54 12.13 -8.85
CA PHE A 84 13.26 13.38 -8.75
C PHE A 84 12.45 14.45 -8.01
N TYR A 85 13.13 15.31 -7.27
CA TYR A 85 12.52 16.52 -6.71
C TYR A 85 13.05 17.75 -7.41
N THR A 86 12.17 18.69 -7.72
CA THR A 86 12.57 20.00 -8.24
C THR A 86 11.77 21.11 -7.58
N THR A 87 12.26 22.35 -7.68
CA THR A 87 11.53 23.51 -7.19
C THR A 87 11.30 24.51 -8.31
N SER A 88 10.14 25.16 -8.27
CA SER A 88 9.80 26.27 -9.15
C SER A 88 9.33 27.47 -8.33
N ARG A 89 9.78 28.65 -8.70
CA ARG A 89 9.32 29.92 -8.12
C ARG A 89 8.16 30.54 -8.89
N GLN A 90 7.83 29.98 -10.05
CA GLN A 90 6.70 30.44 -10.85
C GLN A 90 5.39 30.06 -10.16
N ASP A 91 4.36 30.88 -10.35
CA ASP A 91 3.01 30.53 -9.88
C ASP A 91 2.41 29.48 -10.81
N LEU A 92 2.60 28.21 -10.43
CA LEU A 92 2.14 27.07 -11.20
C LEU A 92 0.71 26.75 -10.79
N LYS A 93 -0.17 26.60 -11.78
CA LYS A 93 -1.47 25.92 -11.60
C LYS A 93 -1.26 24.51 -11.07
N ASP A 94 -2.31 23.84 -10.63
CA ASP A 94 -2.22 22.43 -10.25
C ASP A 94 -1.84 21.57 -11.48
N LEU A 95 -0.61 21.05 -11.49
CA LEU A 95 -0.06 20.20 -12.54
C LEU A 95 0.05 18.73 -12.08
N ILE A 96 -0.55 18.37 -10.95
CA ILE A 96 -0.49 16.99 -10.44
C ILE A 96 -1.10 16.04 -11.49
N TYR A 97 -0.40 14.93 -11.75
CA TYR A 97 -0.73 13.91 -12.77
C TYR A 97 -0.59 14.37 -14.23
N ARG A 98 0.03 15.51 -14.50
CA ARG A 98 0.39 15.90 -15.87
C ARG A 98 1.79 15.43 -16.23
N ASP A 99 1.93 15.03 -17.48
CA ASP A 99 3.22 14.74 -18.08
C ASP A 99 3.92 16.05 -18.42
N VAL A 100 5.17 16.17 -18.02
CA VAL A 100 6.02 17.32 -18.26
C VAL A 100 7.34 16.90 -18.88
N ARG A 101 7.85 17.74 -19.76
CA ARG A 101 9.25 17.69 -20.19
C ARG A 101 10.02 18.76 -19.43
N VAL A 102 10.96 18.30 -18.62
CA VAL A 102 11.80 19.09 -17.73
C VAL A 102 13.20 19.10 -18.30
N PHE A 103 13.70 20.26 -18.71
CA PHE A 103 15.08 20.43 -19.16
C PHE A 103 15.92 20.93 -18.00
N GLY A 104 17.02 20.25 -17.71
CA GLY A 104 17.80 20.55 -16.52
C GLY A 104 18.95 19.59 -16.26
N LYS A 105 19.49 19.64 -15.05
CA LYS A 105 20.62 18.81 -14.62
C LYS A 105 20.35 18.19 -13.26
N MET A 106 20.74 16.93 -13.07
CA MET A 106 20.70 16.29 -11.76
C MET A 106 21.74 16.94 -10.83
N ALA A 107 21.35 17.23 -9.58
CA ALA A 107 22.30 17.66 -8.56
C ALA A 107 23.31 16.55 -8.26
N GLU A 108 24.44 16.90 -7.63
CA GLU A 108 25.36 15.90 -7.08
C GLU A 108 24.58 15.01 -6.10
N CYS A 109 24.44 13.75 -6.48
CA CYS A 109 23.62 12.76 -5.80
C CYS A 109 24.35 11.44 -5.90
N SER A 110 24.52 10.74 -4.78
CA SER A 110 25.14 9.41 -4.79
C SER A 110 24.18 8.37 -5.39
N PHE A 111 24.70 7.23 -5.85
CA PHE A 111 23.86 6.14 -6.35
C PHE A 111 22.83 5.65 -5.31
N TRP A 112 23.21 5.62 -4.03
CA TRP A 112 22.29 5.22 -2.95
C TRP A 112 21.16 6.22 -2.72
N GLU A 113 21.43 7.51 -2.93
CA GLU A 113 20.40 8.55 -2.93
C GLU A 113 19.53 8.48 -4.19
N PHE A 114 20.11 8.15 -5.35
CA PHE A 114 19.36 7.93 -6.60
C PHE A 114 18.31 6.83 -6.48
N LEU A 115 18.61 5.74 -5.77
CA LEU A 115 17.63 4.70 -5.47
C LEU A 115 16.43 5.19 -4.63
N LYS A 116 16.57 6.32 -3.91
CA LYS A 116 15.50 6.92 -3.09
C LYS A 116 14.85 8.09 -3.83
N SER A 117 15.62 9.14 -4.08
CA SER A 117 15.26 10.33 -4.85
C SER A 117 16.45 11.28 -4.95
N CYS A 118 16.67 11.88 -6.11
CA CYS A 118 17.65 12.96 -6.29
C CYS A 118 16.97 14.31 -6.55
N TYR A 119 17.72 15.40 -6.32
CA TYR A 119 17.27 16.73 -6.73
C TYR A 119 17.63 16.99 -8.19
N PHE A 120 16.72 17.61 -8.94
CA PHE A 120 16.90 17.97 -10.35
C PHE A 120 16.74 19.48 -10.52
N HIS A 121 17.81 20.14 -10.96
CA HIS A 121 17.82 21.56 -11.27
C HIS A 121 17.09 21.79 -12.59
N THR A 122 15.88 22.33 -12.51
CA THR A 122 15.06 22.64 -13.69
C THR A 122 15.40 24.01 -14.25
N TYR A 123 15.73 24.08 -15.54
CA TYR A 123 15.90 25.32 -16.29
C TYR A 123 14.62 25.67 -17.05
N GLN A 124 13.97 24.68 -17.65
CA GLN A 124 12.72 24.84 -18.38
C GLN A 124 11.76 23.69 -18.07
N LEU A 125 10.49 24.02 -17.84
CA LEU A 125 9.41 23.06 -17.65
C LEU A 125 8.35 23.31 -18.72
N SER A 126 8.06 22.28 -19.50
CA SER A 126 7.04 22.31 -20.55
C SER A 126 6.01 21.22 -20.31
N LEU A 127 4.72 21.59 -20.42
CA LEU A 127 3.62 20.65 -20.26
C LEU A 127 3.42 19.86 -21.55
N LEU A 128 3.32 18.55 -21.44
CA LEU A 128 2.97 17.69 -22.56
C LEU A 128 1.44 17.65 -22.70
N PRO A 129 0.90 17.59 -23.94
CA PRO A 129 -0.53 17.70 -24.21
C PRO A 129 -1.36 16.47 -23.80
N LYS A 130 -0.75 15.45 -23.19
CA LYS A 130 -1.43 14.20 -22.87
C LYS A 130 -2.28 14.36 -21.61
N GLU A 131 -3.60 14.26 -21.75
CA GLU A 131 -4.52 14.21 -20.61
C GLU A 131 -4.54 12.80 -19.99
N SER A 132 -4.57 12.72 -18.65
CA SER A 132 -4.65 11.43 -17.95
C SER A 132 -5.98 10.74 -18.22
N TYR A 133 -5.94 9.41 -18.42
CA TYR A 133 -7.13 8.57 -18.63
C TYR A 133 -8.15 8.68 -17.48
N LYS A 134 -7.72 9.13 -16.29
CA LYS A 134 -8.57 9.33 -15.11
C LYS A 134 -9.44 10.58 -15.20
N LYS A 135 -9.13 11.55 -16.06
CA LYS A 135 -9.84 12.84 -16.12
C LYS A 135 -11.37 12.70 -16.21
N PRO A 136 -11.96 11.92 -17.16
CA PRO A 136 -13.42 11.78 -17.22
C PRO A 136 -14.02 11.15 -15.95
N LEU A 137 -13.30 10.23 -15.31
CA LEU A 137 -13.73 9.58 -14.07
C LEU A 137 -13.64 10.52 -12.86
N ARG A 138 -12.62 11.39 -12.82
CA ARG A 138 -12.49 12.45 -11.80
C ARG A 138 -13.59 13.49 -11.96
N ASP A 139 -13.84 13.92 -13.20
CA ASP A 139 -14.90 14.88 -13.51
C ASP A 139 -16.29 14.30 -13.16
N PHE A 140 -16.47 12.98 -13.28
CA PHE A 140 -17.70 12.30 -12.84
C PHE A 140 -17.91 12.40 -11.33
N ILE A 141 -16.85 12.23 -10.52
CA ILE A 141 -16.91 12.41 -9.07
C ILE A 141 -17.15 13.89 -8.76
N ASP A 142 -16.38 14.80 -9.35
CA ASP A 142 -16.46 16.23 -9.07
C ASP A 142 -17.84 16.83 -9.35
N LYS A 143 -18.58 16.30 -10.33
CA LYS A 143 -19.97 16.71 -10.62
C LYS A 143 -20.98 16.30 -9.54
N GLN A 144 -20.68 15.29 -8.74
CA GLN A 144 -21.60 14.77 -7.72
C GLN A 144 -21.44 15.45 -6.36
N HIS A 145 -20.35 16.21 -6.11
CA HIS A 145 -20.08 16.80 -4.81
C HIS A 145 -20.16 18.33 -4.81
N GLY A 146 -20.74 18.89 -3.76
CA GLY A 146 -20.76 20.34 -3.55
C GLY A 146 -19.44 20.89 -2.98
N ASP A 147 -18.74 20.11 -2.16
CA ASP A 147 -17.46 20.51 -1.54
C ASP A 147 -16.26 19.77 -2.16
N ALA A 148 -15.21 20.53 -2.47
CA ALA A 148 -14.00 20.00 -3.10
C ALA A 148 -13.24 19.01 -2.20
N ASN A 149 -13.35 19.09 -0.86
CA ASN A 149 -12.63 18.19 0.04
C ASN A 149 -13.27 16.80 0.09
N SER A 150 -14.60 16.71 0.00
CA SER A 150 -15.33 15.43 -0.07
C SER A 150 -15.02 14.72 -1.40
N ALA A 151 -15.12 15.44 -2.52
CA ALA A 151 -14.74 14.90 -3.83
C ALA A 151 -13.29 14.39 -3.86
N LEU A 152 -12.36 15.12 -3.22
CA LEU A 152 -10.96 14.74 -3.15
C LEU A 152 -10.74 13.47 -2.31
N LEU A 153 -11.50 13.26 -1.24
CA LEU A 153 -11.44 12.01 -0.47
C LEU A 153 -11.84 10.82 -1.34
N TYR A 154 -12.90 10.94 -2.14
CA TYR A 154 -13.35 9.87 -3.02
C TYR A 154 -12.41 9.61 -4.19
N LYS A 155 -11.86 10.66 -4.80
CA LYS A 155 -10.77 10.52 -5.78
C LYS A 155 -9.56 9.80 -5.18
N ALA A 156 -9.22 10.07 -3.92
CA ALA A 156 -8.16 9.34 -3.22
C ALA A 156 -8.50 7.86 -3.01
N LEU A 157 -9.74 7.57 -2.59
CA LEU A 157 -10.23 6.24 -2.29
C LEU A 157 -10.35 5.35 -3.53
N PHE A 158 -10.79 5.89 -4.67
CA PHE A 158 -11.02 5.15 -5.91
C PHE A 158 -9.85 5.19 -6.89
N PHE A 159 -9.10 6.29 -6.93
CA PHE A 159 -8.05 6.47 -7.94
C PHE A 159 -6.65 6.61 -7.35
N GLY A 160 -6.52 6.60 -6.03
CA GLY A 160 -5.23 6.73 -5.34
C GLY A 160 -4.71 8.16 -5.40
N ASP A 161 -5.59 9.11 -5.68
CA ASP A 161 -5.27 10.52 -5.70
C ASP A 161 -4.87 11.03 -4.31
N ARG A 162 -4.29 12.23 -4.26
CA ARG A 162 -3.86 12.79 -2.98
C ARG A 162 -5.01 13.43 -2.24
N VAL A 163 -5.06 13.15 -0.96
CA VAL A 163 -5.92 13.86 -0.02
C VAL A 163 -5.33 15.23 0.36
N ASN A 164 -6.22 16.18 0.66
CA ASN A 164 -5.87 17.47 1.25
C ASN A 164 -5.14 17.25 2.60
N PRO A 165 -4.15 18.10 2.97
CA PRO A 165 -3.60 18.18 4.33
C PRO A 165 -4.59 17.93 5.48
N ALA A 166 -5.81 18.47 5.42
CA ALA A 166 -6.82 18.25 6.46
C ALA A 166 -7.18 16.76 6.65
N TRP A 167 -7.55 16.08 5.55
CA TRP A 167 -7.79 14.64 5.53
C TRP A 167 -6.57 13.84 5.94
N ARG A 168 -5.37 14.24 5.48
CA ARG A 168 -4.12 13.56 5.83
C ARG A 168 -3.85 13.60 7.33
N ASN A 169 -4.10 14.74 7.96
CA ASN A 169 -3.93 14.88 9.40
C ASN A 169 -4.91 14.00 10.16
N ILE A 170 -6.20 14.02 9.79
CA ILE A 170 -7.21 13.15 10.40
C ILE A 170 -6.84 11.69 10.22
N ALA A 171 -6.41 11.28 9.02
CA ALA A 171 -6.02 9.92 8.73
C ALA A 171 -4.86 9.42 9.60
N ASN A 172 -3.84 10.26 9.78
CA ASN A 172 -2.68 9.94 10.60
C ASN A 172 -3.05 9.87 12.09
N VAL A 173 -3.84 10.82 12.56
CA VAL A 173 -4.22 10.93 13.97
C VAL A 173 -5.20 9.82 14.38
N THR A 174 -6.13 9.46 13.51
CA THR A 174 -7.10 8.36 13.74
C THR A 174 -6.57 6.98 13.34
N GLY A 175 -5.37 6.89 12.76
CA GLY A 175 -4.75 5.62 12.37
C GLY A 175 -5.32 4.96 11.12
N ILE A 176 -6.19 5.64 10.36
CA ILE A 176 -6.86 5.12 9.16
C ILE A 176 -6.13 5.43 7.85
N SER A 177 -4.91 5.98 7.89
CA SER A 177 -4.12 6.29 6.68
C SER A 177 -3.99 5.12 5.69
N HIS A 178 -3.96 3.89 6.19
CA HIS A 178 -3.89 2.67 5.38
C HIS A 178 -5.22 2.29 4.69
N LEU A 179 -6.35 2.82 5.17
CA LEU A 179 -7.69 2.67 4.58
C LEU A 179 -7.99 3.76 3.57
N ILE A 180 -7.44 4.97 3.73
CA ILE A 180 -7.63 6.07 2.77
C ILE A 180 -6.67 5.93 1.59
N ALA A 181 -5.43 5.49 1.84
CA ALA A 181 -4.50 5.19 0.76
C ALA A 181 -4.86 3.84 0.13
N ILE A 182 -5.01 3.81 -1.20
CA ILE A 182 -5.18 2.56 -1.94
C ILE A 182 -4.01 1.62 -1.60
N SER A 183 -4.36 0.45 -1.09
CA SER A 183 -3.45 -0.51 -0.46
C SER A 183 -3.78 -1.94 -0.89
N GLY A 184 -2.98 -2.92 -0.45
CA GLY A 184 -3.27 -4.34 -0.70
C GLY A 184 -4.60 -4.82 -0.11
N PHE A 185 -5.12 -4.13 0.91
CA PHE A 185 -6.45 -4.42 1.44
C PHE A 185 -7.55 -4.10 0.42
N HIS A 186 -7.41 -3.00 -0.32
CA HIS A 186 -8.34 -2.64 -1.41
C HIS A 186 -8.28 -3.68 -2.54
N LEU A 187 -7.07 -4.12 -2.90
CA LEU A 187 -6.90 -5.22 -3.88
C LEU A 187 -7.63 -6.48 -3.41
N GLY A 188 -7.44 -6.90 -2.15
CA GLY A 188 -8.12 -8.08 -1.60
C GLY A 188 -9.64 -7.95 -1.54
N LEU A 189 -10.15 -6.76 -1.20
CA LEU A 189 -11.58 -6.47 -1.15
C LEU A 189 -12.19 -6.48 -2.56
N LEU A 190 -11.62 -5.70 -3.48
CA LEU A 190 -12.05 -5.63 -4.87
C LEU A 190 -11.95 -6.98 -5.57
N SER A 191 -10.87 -7.75 -5.33
CA SER A 191 -10.73 -9.10 -5.88
C SER A 191 -11.81 -10.03 -5.36
N SER A 192 -12.20 -9.91 -4.09
CA SER A 192 -13.25 -10.74 -3.50
C SER A 192 -14.64 -10.40 -4.05
N ILE A 193 -14.94 -9.10 -4.21
CA ILE A 193 -16.19 -8.62 -4.83
C ILE A 193 -16.26 -9.08 -6.29
N LEU A 194 -15.19 -8.86 -7.05
CA LEU A 194 -15.11 -9.27 -8.45
C LEU A 194 -15.21 -10.79 -8.60
N PHE A 195 -14.55 -11.56 -7.74
CA PHE A 195 -14.68 -13.01 -7.71
C PHE A 195 -16.14 -13.43 -7.52
N PHE A 196 -16.84 -12.84 -6.55
CA PHE A 196 -18.23 -13.19 -6.26
C PHE A 196 -19.18 -12.79 -7.40
N LEU A 197 -18.97 -11.62 -8.00
CA LEU A 197 -19.74 -11.13 -9.14
C LEU A 197 -19.57 -12.03 -10.37
N LEU A 198 -18.33 -12.47 -10.63
CA LEU A 198 -18.02 -13.37 -11.76
C LEU A 198 -18.39 -14.83 -11.48
N PHE A 199 -18.43 -15.26 -10.21
CA PHE A 199 -18.66 -16.65 -9.83
C PHE A 199 -19.99 -17.19 -10.38
N LEU A 200 -21.08 -16.43 -10.22
CA LEU A 200 -22.41 -16.87 -10.64
C LEU A 200 -22.54 -17.05 -12.17
N PRO A 201 -22.24 -16.04 -13.01
CA PRO A 201 -22.34 -16.18 -14.47
C PRO A 201 -21.33 -17.19 -15.01
N TYR A 202 -20.10 -17.19 -14.48
CA TYR A 202 -19.05 -18.09 -14.97
C TYR A 202 -19.36 -19.55 -14.65
N ARG A 203 -19.91 -19.84 -13.45
CA ARG A 203 -20.33 -21.20 -13.10
C ARG A 203 -21.44 -21.73 -14.01
N PHE A 204 -22.36 -20.86 -14.43
CA PHE A 204 -23.39 -21.24 -15.40
C PHE A 204 -22.78 -21.58 -16.77
N LEU A 205 -21.89 -20.72 -17.29
CA LEU A 205 -21.20 -20.93 -18.56
C LEU A 205 -20.30 -22.18 -18.55
N GLN A 206 -19.53 -22.39 -17.49
CA GLN A 206 -18.62 -23.52 -17.36
C GLN A 206 -19.39 -24.86 -17.37
N LYS A 207 -20.50 -24.96 -16.63
CA LYS A 207 -21.32 -26.19 -16.61
C LYS A 207 -21.91 -26.52 -17.98
N ARG A 208 -22.21 -25.51 -18.79
CA ARG A 208 -22.83 -25.68 -20.11
C ARG A 208 -21.81 -25.95 -21.21
N PHE A 209 -20.69 -25.25 -21.22
CA PHE A 209 -19.75 -25.24 -22.35
C PHE A 209 -18.37 -25.86 -22.03
N PHE A 210 -17.88 -25.76 -20.79
CA PHE A 210 -16.51 -26.15 -20.42
C PHE A 210 -16.42 -26.93 -19.10
N PRO A 211 -17.11 -28.09 -18.96
CA PRO A 211 -17.19 -28.82 -17.69
C PRO A 211 -15.84 -29.39 -17.21
N TYR A 212 -14.83 -29.49 -18.08
CA TYR A 212 -13.52 -30.07 -17.80
C TYR A 212 -12.51 -29.11 -17.14
N ARG A 213 -12.78 -27.79 -17.13
CA ARG A 213 -11.86 -26.81 -16.53
C ARG A 213 -12.08 -26.65 -15.03
N ASN A 214 -11.08 -26.17 -14.31
CA ASN A 214 -11.23 -25.86 -12.89
C ASN A 214 -11.77 -24.43 -12.70
N LEU A 215 -12.98 -24.33 -12.12
CA LEU A 215 -13.69 -23.07 -11.86
C LEU A 215 -12.81 -22.05 -11.13
N TYR A 216 -12.05 -22.49 -10.12
CA TYR A 216 -11.28 -21.59 -9.26
C TYR A 216 -10.03 -21.05 -9.94
N TYR A 217 -9.40 -21.85 -10.81
CA TYR A 217 -8.25 -21.38 -11.60
C TYR A 217 -8.70 -20.34 -12.60
N ASP A 218 -9.78 -20.60 -13.33
CA ASP A 218 -10.27 -19.67 -14.35
C ASP A 218 -10.76 -18.35 -13.74
N LEU A 219 -11.55 -18.43 -12.66
CA LEU A 219 -11.97 -17.24 -11.93
C LEU A 219 -10.78 -16.48 -11.33
N GLY A 220 -9.78 -17.17 -10.79
CA GLY A 220 -8.57 -16.54 -10.28
C GLY A 220 -7.82 -15.76 -11.37
N CYS A 221 -7.72 -16.32 -12.58
CA CYS A 221 -7.13 -15.65 -13.73
C CYS A 221 -7.93 -14.41 -14.15
N LEU A 222 -9.26 -14.54 -14.26
CA LEU A 222 -10.15 -13.42 -14.61
C LEU A 222 -10.10 -12.29 -13.58
N VAL A 223 -10.06 -12.62 -12.29
CA VAL A 223 -9.93 -11.64 -11.22
C VAL A 223 -8.56 -10.96 -11.29
N LEU A 224 -7.48 -11.72 -11.52
CA LEU A 224 -6.15 -11.15 -11.69
C LEU A 224 -6.11 -10.19 -12.90
N LEU A 225 -6.73 -10.56 -14.02
CA LEU A 225 -6.83 -9.71 -15.21
C LEU A 225 -7.64 -8.44 -14.93
N GLY A 226 -8.77 -8.56 -14.22
CA GLY A 226 -9.55 -7.40 -13.78
C GLY A 226 -8.77 -6.46 -12.86
N MET A 227 -8.01 -7.02 -11.91
CA MET A 227 -7.13 -6.25 -11.02
C MET A 227 -5.96 -5.62 -11.78
N PHE A 228 -5.45 -6.26 -12.84
CA PHE A 228 -4.46 -5.66 -13.73
C PHE A 228 -5.05 -4.48 -14.51
N GLY A 229 -6.27 -4.61 -15.03
CA GLY A 229 -6.99 -3.49 -15.65
C GLY A 229 -7.16 -2.31 -14.70
N TYR A 230 -7.50 -2.58 -13.44
CA TYR A 230 -7.57 -1.55 -12.41
C TYR A 230 -6.20 -0.97 -12.04
N LEU A 231 -5.13 -1.77 -12.01
CA LEU A 231 -3.75 -1.29 -11.83
C LEU A 231 -3.33 -0.30 -12.93
N VAL A 232 -3.70 -0.59 -14.19
CA VAL A 232 -3.47 0.32 -15.33
C VAL A 232 -4.25 1.61 -15.15
N LEU A 233 -5.52 1.51 -14.74
CA LEU A 233 -6.34 2.68 -14.41
C LEU A 233 -5.71 3.51 -13.30
N LEU A 234 -5.06 2.89 -12.31
CA LEU A 234 -4.34 3.56 -11.23
C LEU A 234 -2.98 4.16 -11.65
N GLU A 235 -2.55 4.02 -12.90
CA GLU A 235 -1.22 4.43 -13.40
C GLU A 235 -0.07 3.80 -12.58
N PHE A 236 -0.17 2.51 -12.30
CA PHE A 236 0.86 1.74 -11.58
C PHE A 236 1.20 2.30 -10.18
N GLN A 237 0.19 2.79 -9.45
CA GLN A 237 0.34 3.27 -8.07
C GLN A 237 1.21 2.28 -7.24
N PRO A 238 2.35 2.71 -6.67
CA PRO A 238 3.36 1.78 -6.11
C PRO A 238 2.82 0.85 -5.02
N ALA A 239 1.90 1.32 -4.17
CA ALA A 239 1.32 0.51 -3.11
C ALA A 239 0.43 -0.62 -3.67
N PHE A 240 -0.40 -0.32 -4.67
CA PHE A 240 -1.27 -1.29 -5.33
C PHE A 240 -0.48 -2.26 -6.20
N PHE A 241 0.52 -1.76 -6.94
CA PHE A 241 1.40 -2.58 -7.78
C PHE A 241 2.09 -3.69 -7.00
N ARG A 242 2.64 -3.39 -5.81
CA ARG A 242 3.29 -4.39 -4.96
C ARG A 242 2.32 -5.45 -4.47
N ALA A 243 1.12 -5.06 -4.07
CA ALA A 243 0.08 -6.00 -3.66
C ALA A 243 -0.36 -6.89 -4.83
N PHE A 244 -0.50 -6.32 -6.03
CA PHE A 244 -0.79 -7.05 -7.26
C PHE A 244 0.33 -8.04 -7.59
N LEU A 245 1.60 -7.64 -7.52
CA LEU A 245 2.75 -8.51 -7.75
C LEU A 245 2.75 -9.70 -6.78
N MET A 246 2.55 -9.44 -5.49
CA MET A 246 2.43 -10.49 -4.48
C MET A 246 1.25 -11.43 -4.76
N ALA A 247 0.09 -10.90 -5.17
CA ALA A 247 -1.08 -11.69 -5.51
C ALA A 247 -0.87 -12.53 -6.79
N ALA A 248 -0.22 -11.97 -7.82
CA ALA A 248 0.12 -12.66 -9.05
C ALA A 248 1.08 -13.82 -8.79
N LEU A 249 2.16 -13.58 -8.04
CA LEU A 249 3.10 -14.63 -7.65
C LEU A 249 2.41 -15.71 -6.79
N ALA A 250 1.57 -15.31 -5.84
CA ALA A 250 0.78 -16.25 -5.05
C ALA A 250 -0.15 -17.11 -5.91
N TYR A 251 -0.80 -16.51 -6.92
CA TYR A 251 -1.65 -17.21 -7.85
C TYR A 251 -0.86 -18.20 -8.74
N LEU A 252 0.33 -17.84 -9.20
CA LEU A 252 1.21 -18.77 -9.93
C LEU A 252 1.59 -19.99 -9.07
N PHE A 253 1.92 -19.77 -7.79
CA PHE A 253 2.17 -20.89 -6.87
C PHE A 253 0.92 -21.73 -6.58
N TYR A 254 -0.26 -21.09 -6.55
CA TYR A 254 -1.53 -21.79 -6.41
C TYR A 254 -1.81 -22.73 -7.58
N LEU A 255 -1.51 -22.30 -8.81
CA LEU A 255 -1.61 -23.15 -10.01
C LEU A 255 -0.64 -24.35 -9.94
N GLY A 256 0.53 -24.16 -9.34
CA GLY A 256 1.50 -25.23 -9.07
C GLY A 256 1.14 -26.18 -7.92
N GLY A 257 0.00 -25.97 -7.23
CA GLY A 257 -0.43 -26.81 -6.10
C GLY A 257 0.38 -26.60 -4.81
N VAL A 258 1.13 -25.51 -4.72
CA VAL A 258 2.00 -25.19 -3.58
C VAL A 258 1.19 -24.59 -2.42
N ALA A 259 1.61 -24.86 -1.18
CA ALA A 259 0.96 -24.30 0.01
C ALA A 259 1.05 -22.76 0.06
N LEU A 260 -0.09 -22.08 0.01
CA LEU A 260 -0.16 -20.61 0.06
C LEU A 260 0.13 -20.02 1.44
N PHE A 261 -0.24 -20.71 2.52
CA PHE A 261 -0.08 -20.22 3.89
C PHE A 261 1.21 -20.74 4.53
N SER A 262 2.36 -20.41 3.94
CA SER A 262 3.68 -20.77 4.46
C SER A 262 4.59 -19.55 4.56
N PHE A 263 5.35 -19.44 5.66
CA PHE A 263 6.37 -18.40 5.82
C PHE A 263 7.47 -18.50 4.75
N SER A 264 7.77 -19.72 4.27
CA SER A 264 8.70 -19.94 3.17
C SER A 264 8.21 -19.30 1.87
N MET A 265 6.90 -19.37 1.61
CA MET A 265 6.28 -18.76 0.43
C MET A 265 6.35 -17.24 0.50
N LEU A 266 6.09 -16.64 1.66
CA LEU A 266 6.28 -15.20 1.87
C LEU A 266 7.73 -14.78 1.60
N PHE A 267 8.71 -15.53 2.09
CA PHE A 267 10.12 -15.24 1.86
C PHE A 267 10.49 -15.31 0.36
N VAL A 268 10.02 -16.35 -0.36
CA VAL A 268 10.21 -16.47 -1.81
C VAL A 268 9.59 -15.30 -2.57
N VAL A 269 8.35 -14.93 -2.25
CA VAL A 269 7.66 -13.79 -2.88
C VAL A 269 8.39 -12.48 -2.63
N VAL A 270 8.87 -12.25 -1.40
CA VAL A 270 9.66 -11.06 -1.06
C VAL A 270 10.98 -11.04 -1.81
N LEU A 271 11.71 -12.17 -1.86
CA LEU A 271 12.99 -12.26 -2.55
C LEU A 271 12.84 -12.03 -4.06
N LEU A 272 11.83 -12.63 -4.69
CA LEU A 272 11.52 -12.39 -6.11
C LEU A 272 11.14 -10.94 -6.36
N SER A 273 10.31 -10.35 -5.49
CA SER A 273 9.92 -8.93 -5.63
C SER A 273 11.12 -8.00 -5.56
N LEU A 274 12.07 -8.27 -4.65
CA LEU A 274 13.32 -7.52 -4.53
C LEU A 274 14.27 -7.77 -5.71
N ALA A 275 14.33 -9.01 -6.21
CA ALA A 275 15.15 -9.37 -7.35
C ALA A 275 14.74 -8.61 -8.62
N PHE A 276 13.43 -8.53 -8.90
CA PHE A 276 12.92 -7.77 -10.04
C PHE A 276 12.94 -6.25 -9.82
N PHE A 277 12.70 -5.77 -8.59
CA PHE A 277 12.64 -4.34 -8.27
C PHE A 277 13.50 -3.99 -7.05
N PRO A 278 14.83 -3.80 -7.23
CA PRO A 278 15.76 -3.50 -6.14
C PRO A 278 15.37 -2.27 -5.31
N SER A 279 14.75 -1.25 -5.92
CA SER A 279 14.31 -0.03 -5.25
C SER A 279 13.25 -0.26 -4.16
N PHE A 280 12.55 -1.41 -4.16
CA PHE A 280 11.53 -1.72 -3.16
C PHE A 280 12.12 -1.92 -1.77
N ALA A 281 13.39 -2.29 -1.63
CA ALA A 281 14.06 -2.44 -0.34
C ALA A 281 13.99 -1.14 0.49
N TRP A 282 14.12 0.02 -0.15
CA TRP A 282 14.09 1.34 0.50
C TRP A 282 12.71 1.99 0.54
N ASN A 283 11.68 1.30 0.05
CA ASN A 283 10.33 1.79 0.12
C ASN A 283 9.67 1.39 1.43
N VAL A 284 9.42 2.37 2.31
CA VAL A 284 8.72 2.16 3.59
C VAL A 284 7.40 1.40 3.42
N GLY A 285 6.64 1.70 2.36
CA GLY A 285 5.38 1.03 2.10
C GLY A 285 5.54 -0.45 1.70
N PHE A 286 6.67 -0.85 1.12
CA PHE A 286 6.94 -2.27 0.87
C PHE A 286 7.23 -3.00 2.17
N VAL A 287 8.08 -2.42 3.03
CA VAL A 287 8.39 -2.97 4.37
C VAL A 287 7.11 -3.15 5.19
N LEU A 288 6.24 -2.13 5.24
CA LEU A 288 4.96 -2.21 5.93
C LEU A 288 4.03 -3.29 5.35
N SER A 289 4.03 -3.49 4.02
CA SER A 289 3.26 -4.55 3.38
C SER A 289 3.76 -5.94 3.77
N VAL A 290 5.09 -6.13 3.83
CA VAL A 290 5.70 -7.40 4.25
C VAL A 290 5.35 -7.71 5.70
N PHE A 291 5.49 -6.74 6.62
CA PHE A 291 5.05 -6.92 8.01
C PHE A 291 3.55 -7.18 8.13
N GLY A 292 2.72 -6.51 7.33
CA GLY A 292 1.29 -6.76 7.29
C GLY A 292 0.96 -8.21 6.94
N VAL A 293 1.47 -8.73 5.82
CA VAL A 293 1.25 -10.13 5.41
C VAL A 293 1.86 -11.12 6.41
N PHE A 294 3.03 -10.79 6.96
CA PHE A 294 3.70 -11.59 7.99
C PHE A 294 2.84 -11.75 9.25
N TYR A 295 2.25 -10.65 9.77
CA TYR A 295 1.38 -10.73 10.94
C TYR A 295 0.05 -11.41 10.64
N ILE A 296 -0.50 -11.26 9.42
CA ILE A 296 -1.66 -12.06 8.99
C ILE A 296 -1.33 -13.56 9.08
N PHE A 297 -0.16 -13.99 8.61
CA PHE A 297 0.27 -15.40 8.69
C PHE A 297 0.46 -15.86 10.14
N LEU A 298 1.07 -15.03 11.00
CA LEU A 298 1.20 -15.34 12.42
C LEU A 298 -0.16 -15.50 13.12
N PHE A 299 -1.12 -14.62 12.82
CA PHE A 299 -2.47 -14.71 13.37
C PHE A 299 -3.17 -16.00 12.93
N VAL A 300 -3.17 -16.29 11.62
CA VAL A 300 -3.79 -17.52 11.08
C VAL A 300 -3.13 -18.77 11.65
N ARG A 301 -1.82 -18.75 11.90
CA ARG A 301 -1.05 -19.87 12.47
C ARG A 301 -1.42 -20.18 13.93
N HIS A 302 -1.61 -19.15 14.76
CA HIS A 302 -1.71 -19.29 16.23
C HIS A 302 -3.12 -19.16 16.80
N VAL A 303 -4.03 -18.53 16.06
CA VAL A 303 -5.40 -18.29 16.49
C VAL A 303 -6.34 -19.27 15.79
N PRO A 304 -6.99 -20.20 16.52
CA PRO A 304 -7.90 -21.16 15.92
C PRO A 304 -9.19 -20.49 15.44
N LYS A 305 -9.68 -20.92 14.28
CA LYS A 305 -10.97 -20.48 13.72
C LYS A 305 -12.11 -21.15 14.50
N LYS A 306 -12.61 -20.48 15.54
CA LYS A 306 -13.78 -20.94 16.32
C LYS A 306 -15.07 -20.28 15.84
N ARG A 307 -15.32 -19.03 16.26
CA ARG A 307 -16.48 -18.23 15.87
C ARG A 307 -16.06 -17.17 14.87
N ILE A 308 -16.73 -17.09 13.72
CA ILE A 308 -16.33 -16.20 12.62
C ILE A 308 -16.27 -14.73 13.05
N LEU A 309 -17.27 -14.25 13.80
CA LEU A 309 -17.33 -12.86 14.25
C LEU A 309 -16.22 -12.54 15.25
N LEU A 310 -15.97 -13.42 16.22
CA LEU A 310 -14.90 -13.26 17.20
C LEU A 310 -13.52 -13.36 16.54
N TYR A 311 -13.38 -14.23 15.53
CA TYR A 311 -12.17 -14.36 14.74
C TYR A 311 -11.90 -13.10 13.91
N PHE A 312 -12.94 -12.52 13.32
CA PHE A 312 -12.85 -11.27 12.57
C PHE A 312 -12.52 -10.06 13.47
N PHE A 313 -13.17 -9.96 14.63
CA PHE A 313 -12.84 -8.95 15.63
C PHE A 313 -11.39 -9.13 16.13
N GLY A 314 -11.04 -10.35 16.52
CA GLY A 314 -9.69 -10.69 16.98
C GLY A 314 -8.63 -10.44 15.92
N PHE A 315 -8.94 -10.63 14.64
CA PHE A 315 -8.06 -10.30 13.52
C PHE A 315 -7.75 -8.80 13.48
N ASN A 316 -8.76 -7.94 13.46
CA ASN A 316 -8.58 -6.50 13.39
C ASN A 316 -7.84 -5.96 14.63
N LEU A 317 -8.20 -6.43 15.83
CA LEU A 317 -7.50 -6.08 17.06
C LEU A 317 -6.03 -6.54 17.04
N CYS A 318 -5.77 -7.76 16.60
CA CYS A 318 -4.42 -8.31 16.52
C CYS A 318 -3.56 -7.54 15.52
N MET A 319 -4.09 -7.22 14.34
CA MET A 319 -3.36 -6.43 13.34
C MET A 319 -3.07 -5.02 13.85
N PHE A 320 -4.03 -4.37 14.51
CA PHE A 320 -3.82 -3.07 15.14
C PHE A 320 -2.68 -3.10 16.16
N LEU A 321 -2.70 -4.07 17.09
CA LEU A 321 -1.68 -4.19 18.13
C LEU A 321 -0.28 -4.52 17.57
N LEU A 322 -0.20 -5.46 16.62
CA LEU A 322 1.08 -5.91 16.08
C LEU A 322 1.72 -4.89 15.13
N MET A 323 0.93 -4.28 14.24
CA MET A 323 1.44 -3.26 13.33
C MET A 323 1.74 -1.93 14.03
N GLY A 324 1.10 -1.64 15.17
CA GLY A 324 1.25 -0.36 15.87
C GLY A 324 2.70 0.04 16.11
N ILE A 325 3.53 -0.87 16.64
CA ILE A 325 4.94 -0.61 16.94
C ILE A 325 5.76 -0.37 15.67
N VAL A 326 5.51 -1.15 14.62
CA VAL A 326 6.18 -1.03 13.31
C VAL A 326 5.80 0.29 12.64
N VAL A 327 4.54 0.71 12.74
CA VAL A 327 4.07 1.99 12.18
C VAL A 327 4.70 3.16 12.93
N HIS A 328 4.75 3.12 14.26
CA HIS A 328 5.35 4.18 15.10
C HIS A 328 6.87 4.31 14.93
N PHE A 329 7.54 3.33 14.33
CA PHE A 329 8.94 3.47 13.92
C PHE A 329 9.11 4.46 12.76
N TYR A 330 8.15 4.51 11.83
CA TYR A 330 8.19 5.38 10.65
C TYR A 330 7.36 6.67 10.79
N PHE A 331 6.24 6.61 11.52
CA PHE A 331 5.27 7.70 11.65
C PHE A 331 4.98 7.96 13.14
N PRO A 332 5.27 9.16 13.68
CA PRO A 332 5.26 9.35 15.12
C PRO A 332 3.89 9.62 15.74
N TYR A 333 2.84 9.78 14.93
CA TYR A 333 1.57 10.32 15.41
C TYR A 333 0.81 9.32 16.26
N PHE A 334 0.44 9.73 17.48
CA PHE A 334 -0.45 8.98 18.36
C PHE A 334 -1.61 9.84 18.88
N SER A 335 -2.81 9.26 18.93
CA SER A 335 -3.99 9.82 19.57
C SER A 335 -4.92 8.69 20.03
N PRO A 336 -5.70 8.86 21.11
CA PRO A 336 -6.69 7.86 21.54
C PRO A 336 -7.71 7.51 20.46
N TYR A 337 -7.96 8.41 19.51
CA TYR A 337 -8.84 8.15 18.38
C TYR A 337 -8.35 7.03 17.46
N GLN A 338 -7.08 6.59 17.57
CA GLN A 338 -6.59 5.43 16.84
C GLN A 338 -7.34 4.13 17.15
N PHE A 339 -7.94 3.99 18.34
CA PHE A 339 -8.75 2.81 18.65
C PHE A 339 -10.00 2.71 17.78
N LEU A 340 -10.50 3.83 17.23
CA LEU A 340 -11.59 3.82 16.25
C LEU A 340 -11.17 3.11 14.95
N ALA A 341 -9.88 3.06 14.62
CA ALA A 341 -9.39 2.34 13.44
C ALA A 341 -9.78 0.86 13.47
N ILE A 342 -9.91 0.24 14.65
CA ILE A 342 -10.37 -1.15 14.78
C ILE A 342 -11.80 -1.27 14.25
N SER A 343 -12.70 -0.42 14.73
CA SER A 343 -14.12 -0.41 14.32
C SER A 343 -14.27 0.00 12.86
N ILE A 344 -13.55 1.03 12.42
CA ILE A 344 -13.60 1.52 11.04
C ILE A 344 -13.09 0.43 10.08
N SER A 345 -12.00 -0.27 10.40
CA SER A 345 -11.49 -1.38 9.57
C SER A 345 -12.48 -2.53 9.45
N MET A 346 -13.31 -2.78 10.47
CA MET A 346 -14.36 -3.79 10.41
C MET A 346 -15.53 -3.39 9.51
N ILE A 347 -15.86 -2.09 9.49
CA ILE A 347 -16.96 -1.54 8.68
C ILE A 347 -16.52 -1.31 7.24
N PHE A 348 -15.24 -1.03 7.01
CA PHE A 348 -14.68 -0.66 5.71
C PHE A 348 -15.01 -1.63 4.56
N PRO A 349 -14.97 -2.98 4.73
CA PRO A 349 -15.37 -3.93 3.70
C PRO A 349 -16.81 -3.76 3.19
N LEU A 350 -17.71 -3.22 4.01
CA LEU A 350 -19.09 -2.91 3.64
C LEU A 350 -19.20 -1.49 3.08
N TYR A 351 -18.54 -0.55 3.75
CA TYR A 351 -18.55 0.86 3.38
C TYR A 351 -17.97 1.10 1.98
N PHE A 352 -16.83 0.52 1.63
CA PHE A 352 -16.17 0.79 0.35
C PHE A 352 -17.03 0.42 -0.87
N PRO A 353 -17.60 -0.80 -0.99
CA PRO A 353 -18.53 -1.11 -2.08
C PRO A 353 -19.84 -0.30 -2.01
N LEU A 354 -20.33 0.06 -0.82
CA LEU A 354 -21.50 0.92 -0.69
C LEU A 354 -21.26 2.30 -1.33
N VAL A 355 -20.14 2.94 -1.03
CA VAL A 355 -19.80 4.25 -1.62
C VAL A 355 -19.63 4.14 -3.14
N ILE A 356 -19.01 3.07 -3.65
CA ILE A 356 -18.93 2.83 -5.10
C ILE A 356 -20.34 2.75 -5.69
N ALA A 357 -21.25 1.99 -5.07
CA ALA A 357 -22.62 1.86 -5.54
C ALA A 357 -23.37 3.21 -5.52
N LEU A 358 -23.21 4.01 -4.46
CA LEU A 358 -23.82 5.35 -4.37
C LEU A 358 -23.37 6.26 -5.52
N HIS A 359 -22.07 6.26 -5.85
CA HIS A 359 -21.55 7.05 -6.97
C HIS A 359 -22.08 6.56 -8.33
N LEU A 360 -22.24 5.24 -8.50
CA LEU A 360 -22.84 4.67 -9.71
C LEU A 360 -24.33 5.02 -9.86
N LEU A 361 -25.04 5.22 -8.76
CA LEU A 361 -26.45 5.64 -8.72
C LEU A 361 -26.63 7.17 -8.80
N GLY A 362 -25.54 7.94 -8.83
CA GLY A 362 -25.58 9.41 -8.86
C GLY A 362 -25.88 10.06 -7.50
N LEU A 363 -25.77 9.32 -6.40
CA LEU A 363 -25.98 9.77 -5.02
C LEU A 363 -24.65 9.88 -4.25
N GLY A 364 -23.58 10.32 -4.92
CA GLY A 364 -22.23 10.39 -4.35
C GLY A 364 -22.11 11.30 -3.13
N ASP A 365 -22.88 12.39 -3.09
CA ASP A 365 -22.90 13.40 -2.02
C ASP A 365 -23.62 12.97 -0.73
N ALA A 366 -24.27 11.80 -0.72
CA ALA A 366 -25.10 11.36 0.42
C ALA A 366 -24.35 11.35 1.77
N LEU A 367 -23.02 11.18 1.75
CA LEU A 367 -22.18 11.16 2.95
C LEU A 367 -21.35 12.43 3.16
N ASP A 368 -21.45 13.43 2.27
CA ASP A 368 -20.70 14.69 2.36
C ASP A 368 -20.88 15.42 3.71
N PRO A 369 -22.10 15.56 4.26
CA PRO A 369 -22.29 16.22 5.55
C PRO A 369 -21.53 15.55 6.69
N PHE A 370 -21.46 14.21 6.67
CA PHE A 370 -20.72 13.45 7.68
C PHE A 370 -19.21 13.72 7.57
N TYR A 371 -18.66 13.74 6.36
CA TYR A 371 -17.23 14.01 6.18
C TYR A 371 -16.85 15.44 6.54
N LEU A 372 -17.70 16.42 6.19
CA LEU A 372 -17.48 17.82 6.56
C LEU A 372 -17.49 18.00 8.09
N TRP A 373 -18.37 17.29 8.80
CA TRP A 373 -18.38 17.24 10.26
C TRP A 373 -17.08 16.66 10.82
N VAL A 374 -16.59 15.54 10.25
CA VAL A 374 -15.30 14.95 10.63
C VAL A 374 -14.14 15.90 10.36
N LEU A 375 -14.13 16.62 9.24
CA LEU A 375 -13.11 17.62 8.91
C LEU A 375 -13.05 18.78 9.89
N GLY A 376 -14.18 19.14 10.50
CA GLY A 376 -14.26 20.16 11.54
C GLY A 376 -13.64 19.75 12.88
N ALA A 377 -13.40 18.46 13.10
CA ALA A 377 -12.88 17.95 14.36
C ALA A 377 -11.37 18.23 14.50
N LYS A 378 -10.99 19.09 15.46
CA LYS A 378 -9.60 19.31 15.85
C LYS A 378 -9.18 18.25 16.87
N ILE A 379 -8.47 17.24 16.41
CA ILE A 379 -8.05 16.11 17.26
C ILE A 379 -6.64 16.35 17.80
N PRO A 380 -6.43 16.39 19.12
CA PRO A 380 -5.09 16.48 19.70
C PRO A 380 -4.32 15.17 19.47
N PHE A 381 -3.00 15.31 19.26
CA PHE A 381 -2.08 14.19 19.07
C PHE A 381 -0.74 14.47 19.73
N ILE A 382 0.02 13.41 19.98
CA ILE A 382 1.42 13.48 20.41
C ILE A 382 2.32 12.85 19.34
N GLU A 383 3.60 13.21 19.36
CA GLU A 383 4.62 12.61 18.50
C GLU A 383 5.53 11.68 19.32
N PHE A 384 5.59 10.41 18.92
CA PHE A 384 6.44 9.39 19.50
C PHE A 384 6.99 8.45 18.43
N TYR A 385 8.30 8.47 18.25
CA TYR A 385 9.01 7.47 17.44
C TYR A 385 9.41 6.27 18.28
N THR A 386 9.13 5.06 17.78
CA THR A 386 9.67 3.82 18.35
C THR A 386 11.20 3.86 18.29
N PRO A 387 11.93 3.74 19.41
CA PRO A 387 13.39 3.71 19.39
C PRO A 387 13.94 2.50 18.61
N TRP A 388 15.06 2.68 17.92
CA TRP A 388 15.70 1.61 17.12
C TRP A 388 15.93 0.29 17.88
N PRO A 389 16.43 0.29 19.14
CA PRO A 389 16.62 -0.96 19.88
C PRO A 389 15.31 -1.70 20.16
N LEU A 390 14.25 -0.95 20.46
CA LEU A 390 12.92 -1.51 20.70
C LEU A 390 12.35 -2.15 19.44
N PHE A 391 12.50 -1.46 18.31
CA PHE A 391 12.09 -1.96 17.00
C PHE A 391 12.83 -3.25 16.63
N LEU A 392 14.16 -3.28 16.76
CA LEU A 392 14.96 -4.46 16.44
C LEU A 392 14.58 -5.66 17.32
N GLY A 393 14.46 -5.46 18.64
CA GLY A 393 14.01 -6.51 19.56
C GLY A 393 12.62 -7.04 19.22
N TYR A 394 11.70 -6.14 18.84
CA TYR A 394 10.34 -6.51 18.44
C TYR A 394 10.31 -7.34 17.14
N VAL A 395 11.14 -6.98 16.16
CA VAL A 395 11.27 -7.74 14.90
C VAL A 395 11.86 -9.13 15.14
N LEU A 396 12.90 -9.24 15.96
CA LEU A 396 13.50 -10.54 16.34
C LEU A 396 12.48 -11.43 17.06
N ALA A 397 11.73 -10.87 18.02
CA ALA A 397 10.66 -11.58 18.71
C ALA A 397 9.53 -11.98 17.75
N SER A 398 9.22 -11.14 16.75
CA SER A 398 8.25 -11.44 15.69
C SER A 398 8.66 -12.66 14.86
N PHE A 399 9.95 -12.80 14.50
CA PHE A 399 10.47 -14.02 13.86
C PHE A 399 10.44 -15.23 14.81
N GLY A 400 10.78 -15.06 16.09
CA GLY A 400 10.66 -16.11 17.10
C GLY A 400 9.22 -16.64 17.28
N ALA A 401 8.22 -15.77 17.09
CA ALA A 401 6.81 -16.13 17.17
C ALA A 401 6.36 -17.11 16.08
N ILE A 402 7.14 -17.34 15.01
CA ILE A 402 6.86 -18.38 14.01
C ILE A 402 6.84 -19.77 14.66
N PHE A 403 7.74 -20.00 15.62
CA PHE A 403 7.97 -21.32 16.23
C PHE A 403 7.23 -21.51 17.55
N SER A 404 6.79 -20.43 18.21
CA SER A 404 6.20 -20.50 19.54
C SER A 404 4.94 -19.65 19.67
N ARG A 405 3.85 -20.33 20.02
CA ARG A 405 2.57 -19.68 20.38
C ARG A 405 2.69 -18.78 21.61
N LYS A 406 3.59 -19.10 22.55
CA LYS A 406 3.82 -18.28 23.75
C LYS A 406 4.39 -16.92 23.36
N ILE A 407 5.39 -16.90 22.48
CA ILE A 407 6.02 -15.66 22.00
C ILE A 407 5.00 -14.79 21.25
N PHE A 408 4.13 -15.39 20.45
CA PHE A 408 3.03 -14.67 19.79
C PHE A 408 2.12 -13.92 20.79
N PHE A 409 1.70 -14.56 21.88
CA PHE A 409 0.89 -13.88 22.90
C PHE A 409 1.68 -12.83 23.69
N VAL A 410 2.98 -13.06 23.92
CA VAL A 410 3.87 -12.04 24.51
C VAL A 410 3.95 -10.80 23.62
N LEU A 411 4.03 -10.95 22.29
CA LEU A 411 4.00 -9.81 21.36
C LEU A 411 2.70 -9.02 21.44
N LEU A 412 1.56 -9.69 21.64
CA LEU A 412 0.28 -9.02 21.83
C LEU A 412 0.20 -8.26 23.14
N LEU A 413 0.66 -8.86 24.24
CA LEU A 413 0.77 -8.19 25.54
C LEU A 413 1.72 -6.98 25.45
N PHE A 414 2.83 -7.13 24.73
CA PHE A 414 3.76 -6.03 24.48
C PHE A 414 3.10 -4.91 23.66
N GLY A 415 2.32 -5.23 22.63
CA GLY A 415 1.52 -4.26 21.89
C GLY A 415 0.49 -3.52 22.76
N ILE A 416 -0.19 -4.24 23.66
CA ILE A 416 -1.11 -3.63 24.64
C ILE A 416 -0.36 -2.69 25.58
N GLY A 417 0.79 -3.13 26.11
CA GLY A 417 1.64 -2.31 26.97
C GLY A 417 2.17 -1.07 26.26
N PHE A 418 2.53 -1.18 24.98
CA PHE A 418 2.97 -0.07 24.15
C PHE A 418 1.88 1.00 23.99
N TYR A 419 0.66 0.58 23.62
CA TYR A 419 -0.47 1.51 23.52
C TYR A 419 -0.88 2.09 24.89
N GLY A 420 -0.77 1.31 25.97
CA GLY A 420 -0.96 1.80 27.34
C GLY A 420 0.05 2.89 27.73
N PHE A 421 1.33 2.68 27.39
CA PHE A 421 2.38 3.68 27.59
C PHE A 421 2.10 4.97 26.79
N LEU A 422 1.67 4.84 25.54
CA LEU A 422 1.31 5.99 24.70
C LEU A 422 0.12 6.77 25.26
N LEU A 423 -0.89 6.08 25.79
CA LEU A 423 -2.03 6.70 26.47
C LEU A 423 -1.59 7.48 27.71
N LEU A 424 -0.76 6.89 28.58
CA LEU A 424 -0.26 7.57 29.77
C LEU A 424 0.55 8.83 29.40
N ARG A 425 1.38 8.73 28.36
CA ARG A 425 2.14 9.88 27.85
C ARG A 425 1.23 10.96 27.28
N PHE A 426 0.17 10.57 26.57
CA PHE A 426 -0.83 11.48 26.03
C PHE A 426 -1.55 12.26 27.15
N CYS A 427 -2.04 11.57 28.18
CA CYS A 427 -2.67 12.21 29.34
C CYS A 427 -1.73 13.18 30.05
N LYS A 428 -0.46 12.78 30.27
CA LYS A 428 0.55 13.62 30.92
C LYS A 428 0.85 14.92 30.16
N ILE A 429 0.91 14.88 28.82
CA ILE A 429 1.20 16.05 27.99
C ILE A 429 0.01 17.02 27.95
N LEU A 430 -1.22 16.51 27.98
CA LEU A 430 -2.44 17.32 27.95
C LEU A 430 -2.90 17.81 29.33
N GLY A 431 -2.16 17.49 30.41
CA GLY A 431 -2.53 17.89 31.77
C GLY A 431 -3.81 17.22 32.27
N ILE A 432 -4.26 16.13 31.63
CA ILE A 432 -5.40 15.35 32.08
C ILE A 432 -4.85 14.43 33.17
N GLY A 433 -5.18 14.71 34.43
CA GLY A 433 -4.74 13.93 35.58
C GLY A 433 -4.98 12.43 35.38
N VAL A 434 -3.95 11.63 35.67
CA VAL A 434 -3.96 10.16 35.60
C VAL A 434 -4.84 9.57 36.68
#